data_AF-A0A498ME03-F1
#
_entry.id   AF-A0A498ME03-F1
#
_cell.length_a   1.000
_cell.length_b   1.000
_cell.length_c   1.000
_cell.angle_alpha   90.00
_cell.angle_beta   90.00
_cell.angle_gamma   90.00
#
_symmetry.space_group_name_H-M   'P 1'
#
loop_
_entity.id
_entity.type
_entity.pdbx_description
1 polymer ?
#
loop_
_entity_poly.entity_id
_entity_poly.type
_entity_poly.pdbx_seq_one_letter_code
_entity_poly.pdbx_strand_id
1 'polypeptide(L)'
;MTWGNLFRHEILSKDPVVGQIAIKYLRAARINLVKTGFPSKNDCPGCEFSRVDFDSDEDFNCSFNCFRAQQGEAVRLACKIVPFEAFQIAREWMQYQICTPIDTGNTTSKTEKGLCRSPSVVQWDAMTFFTESVFGQLFKILEKEKIPIDEGMELLHMVVNYETRDPLIQSCVLTIISTLFPFVTHQPHFLPQVLFKIFPSITFELVEECKPCFDMMYEHVKRLFSNELLLTQMEKCALMEALILISNQFKDYNKQKAFLKELMAPVTAQWLSEEMSSVLLDPATFLAYVGADQVVSDPDTEDQMGINRSRISFCVNTMLGVVKRARWPANSEEAKAGGFVVSTTSDGALIYRSPCVEPLQALLPNLFALIRI
;
A
#
# COMPACT_ATOMS: atom_id res chain seq x y z
N MET A 1 -23.35 -13.27 9.56
CA MET A 1 -22.68 -14.14 10.57
C MET A 1 -22.91 -15.64 10.37
N THR A 2 -24.13 -16.12 10.12
CA THR A 2 -24.44 -17.57 10.04
C THR A 2 -23.60 -18.35 9.03
N TRP A 3 -23.39 -17.82 7.81
CA TRP A 3 -22.54 -18.45 6.80
C TRP A 3 -21.09 -18.65 7.27
N GLY A 4 -20.51 -17.63 7.93
CA GLY A 4 -19.17 -17.72 8.48
C GLY A 4 -19.05 -18.83 9.53
N ASN A 5 -20.06 -18.97 10.40
CA ASN A 5 -20.07 -20.04 11.40
C ASN A 5 -20.17 -21.42 10.74
N LEU A 6 -21.01 -21.57 9.70
CA LEU A 6 -21.13 -22.82 8.95
C LEU A 6 -19.80 -23.20 8.28
N PHE A 7 -19.16 -22.25 7.60
CA PHE A 7 -17.91 -22.51 6.88
C PHE A 7 -16.70 -22.74 7.80
N ARG A 8 -16.73 -22.20 9.03
CA ARG A 8 -15.67 -22.41 10.03
C ARG A 8 -15.86 -23.71 10.82
N HIS A 9 -17.05 -24.28 10.85
CA HIS A 9 -17.37 -25.42 11.70
C HIS A 9 -16.62 -26.68 11.25
N GLU A 10 -15.83 -27.28 12.13
CA GLU A 10 -14.86 -28.35 11.82
C GLU A 10 -15.45 -29.60 11.15
N ILE A 11 -16.69 -29.94 11.48
CA ILE A 11 -17.43 -31.07 10.88
C ILE A 11 -18.16 -30.62 9.60
N LEU A 12 -19.05 -29.64 9.70
CA LEU A 12 -19.90 -29.20 8.58
C LEU A 12 -19.08 -28.68 7.40
N SER A 13 -17.93 -28.05 7.62
CA SER A 13 -17.09 -27.55 6.52
C SER A 13 -16.53 -28.65 5.61
N LYS A 14 -16.56 -29.91 6.05
CA LYS A 14 -16.10 -31.08 5.28
C LYS A 14 -17.24 -31.77 4.54
N ASP A 15 -18.48 -31.36 4.79
CA ASP A 15 -19.65 -31.93 4.13
C ASP A 15 -19.71 -31.47 2.65
N PRO A 16 -19.91 -32.40 1.68
CA PRO A 16 -19.96 -32.05 0.26
C PRO A 16 -21.04 -31.03 -0.09
N VAL A 17 -22.19 -31.04 0.62
CA VAL A 17 -23.26 -30.06 0.42
C VAL A 17 -22.78 -28.68 0.85
N VAL A 18 -22.06 -28.57 1.96
CA VAL A 18 -21.47 -27.29 2.40
C VAL A 18 -20.44 -26.80 1.39
N GLY A 19 -19.66 -27.69 0.78
CA GLY A 19 -18.80 -27.35 -0.37
C GLY A 19 -19.57 -26.74 -1.54
N GLN A 20 -20.66 -27.38 -1.98
CA GLN A 20 -21.51 -26.83 -3.06
C GLN A 20 -22.13 -25.48 -2.69
N ILE A 21 -22.54 -25.32 -1.43
CA ILE A 21 -23.09 -24.06 -0.93
C ILE A 21 -22.01 -22.98 -0.85
N ALA A 22 -20.77 -23.31 -0.48
CA ALA A 22 -19.64 -22.38 -0.51
C ALA A 22 -19.38 -21.85 -1.92
N ILE A 23 -19.45 -22.70 -2.95
CA ILE A 23 -19.34 -22.27 -4.37
C ILE A 23 -20.47 -21.31 -4.74
N LYS A 24 -21.72 -21.65 -4.39
CA LYS A 24 -22.88 -20.76 -4.63
C LYS A 24 -22.74 -19.43 -3.91
N TYR A 25 -22.24 -19.47 -2.67
CA TYR A 25 -21.96 -18.29 -1.86
C TYR A 25 -20.93 -17.38 -2.53
N LEU A 26 -19.80 -17.93 -2.99
CA LEU A 26 -18.76 -17.17 -3.69
C LEU A 26 -19.31 -16.50 -4.96
N ARG A 27 -20.15 -17.19 -5.73
CA ARG A 27 -20.80 -16.61 -6.91
C ARG A 27 -21.75 -15.48 -6.57
N ALA A 28 -22.54 -15.62 -5.50
CA ALA A 28 -23.45 -14.58 -5.02
C ALA A 28 -22.69 -13.37 -4.42
N ALA A 29 -21.55 -13.61 -3.77
CA ALA A 29 -20.69 -12.56 -3.24
C ALA A 29 -20.24 -11.59 -4.34
N ARG A 30 -20.06 -12.07 -5.58
CA ARG A 30 -19.71 -11.19 -6.72
C ARG A 30 -20.74 -10.08 -6.98
N ILE A 31 -22.00 -10.35 -6.68
CA ILE A 31 -23.09 -9.38 -6.84
C ILE A 31 -23.19 -8.51 -5.59
N ASN A 32 -23.15 -9.14 -4.41
CA ASN A 32 -23.39 -8.46 -3.13
C ASN A 32 -22.25 -7.52 -2.72
N LEU A 33 -21.04 -7.72 -3.25
CA LEU A 33 -19.89 -6.84 -2.99
C LEU A 33 -19.93 -5.54 -3.81
N VAL A 34 -20.78 -5.47 -4.84
CA VAL A 34 -20.98 -4.28 -5.66
C VAL A 34 -21.82 -3.28 -4.87
N LYS A 35 -21.27 -2.08 -4.64
CA LYS A 35 -21.93 -1.04 -3.84
C LYS A 35 -22.98 -0.30 -4.67
N THR A 36 -24.18 -0.88 -4.74
CA THR A 36 -25.38 -0.30 -5.37
C THR A 36 -26.53 -0.24 -4.39
N GLY A 37 -27.62 0.46 -4.71
CA GLY A 37 -28.82 0.47 -3.87
C GLY A 37 -28.88 1.61 -2.87
N PHE A 38 -28.22 2.74 -3.16
CA PHE A 38 -28.31 3.93 -2.31
C PHE A 38 -29.77 4.43 -2.20
N PRO A 39 -30.24 4.84 -1.00
CA PRO A 39 -31.58 5.42 -0.80
C PRO A 39 -31.92 6.55 -1.78
N SER A 40 -30.94 7.42 -2.08
CA SER A 40 -31.10 8.55 -3.00
C SER A 40 -31.24 8.18 -4.48
N LYS A 41 -30.91 6.94 -4.86
CA LYS A 41 -30.85 6.47 -6.25
C LYS A 41 -32.05 5.60 -6.62
N ASN A 42 -32.14 5.27 -7.91
CA ASN A 42 -33.10 4.33 -8.51
C ASN A 42 -32.40 3.40 -9.52
N ASP A 43 -31.14 3.04 -9.25
CA ASP A 43 -30.29 2.29 -10.19
C ASP A 43 -30.46 0.76 -10.07
N CYS A 44 -31.04 0.27 -8.98
CA CYS A 44 -31.33 -1.14 -8.79
C CYS A 44 -32.54 -1.37 -7.86
N PRO A 45 -33.15 -2.57 -7.87
CA PRO A 45 -34.27 -2.90 -6.98
C PRO A 45 -33.96 -2.73 -5.49
N GLY A 46 -32.68 -2.82 -5.11
CA GLY A 46 -32.22 -2.62 -3.72
C GLY A 46 -32.51 -1.23 -3.16
N CYS A 47 -32.64 -0.20 -4.01
CA CYS A 47 -32.89 1.17 -3.58
C CYS A 47 -34.19 1.32 -2.78
N GLU A 48 -35.24 0.57 -3.14
CA GLU A 48 -36.53 0.63 -2.44
C GLU A 48 -36.41 0.10 -1.00
N PHE A 49 -35.71 -1.02 -0.83
CA PHE A 49 -35.43 -1.59 0.50
C PHE A 49 -34.55 -0.65 1.32
N SER A 50 -33.51 -0.08 0.71
CA SER A 50 -32.62 0.85 1.41
C SER A 50 -33.32 2.10 1.92
N ARG A 51 -34.36 2.61 1.24
CA ARG A 51 -35.15 3.76 1.74
C ARG A 51 -36.03 3.43 2.94
N VAL A 52 -36.32 2.15 3.14
CA VAL A 52 -37.06 1.68 4.32
C VAL A 52 -36.10 1.45 5.48
N ASP A 53 -34.91 0.91 5.20
CA ASP A 53 -33.96 0.47 6.23
C ASP A 53 -32.96 1.56 6.68
N PHE A 54 -32.76 2.60 5.87
CA PHE A 54 -31.77 3.66 6.14
C PHE A 54 -32.34 5.06 5.93
N ASP A 55 -31.98 5.97 6.84
CA ASP A 55 -32.40 7.37 6.79
C ASP A 55 -31.64 8.18 5.74
N SER A 56 -30.42 7.77 5.37
CA SER A 56 -29.53 8.49 4.47
C SER A 56 -28.57 7.59 3.68
N ASP A 57 -27.95 8.16 2.64
CA ASP A 57 -26.89 7.50 1.88
C ASP A 57 -25.64 7.24 2.73
N GLU A 58 -25.35 8.12 3.70
CA GLU A 58 -24.25 7.98 4.65
C GLU A 58 -24.45 6.77 5.57
N ASP A 59 -25.66 6.59 6.10
CA ASP A 59 -26.02 5.45 6.96
C ASP A 59 -25.95 4.13 6.17
N PHE A 60 -26.50 4.12 4.96
CA PHE A 60 -26.37 3.01 4.03
C PHE A 60 -24.90 2.68 3.75
N ASN A 61 -24.08 3.68 3.45
CA ASN A 61 -22.66 3.49 3.13
C ASN A 61 -21.87 2.94 4.32
N CYS A 62 -22.15 3.42 5.54
CA CYS A 62 -21.55 2.91 6.78
C CYS A 62 -21.93 1.43 6.99
N SER A 63 -23.23 1.11 6.91
CA SER A 63 -23.74 -0.25 7.04
C SER A 63 -23.17 -1.19 5.99
N PHE A 64 -23.12 -0.76 4.72
CA PHE A 64 -22.55 -1.53 3.62
C PHE A 64 -21.06 -1.83 3.85
N ASN A 65 -20.27 -0.86 4.34
CA ASN A 65 -18.85 -1.09 4.61
C ASN A 65 -18.65 -2.14 5.72
N CYS A 66 -19.47 -2.11 6.78
CA CYS A 66 -19.48 -3.13 7.82
C CYS A 66 -19.90 -4.50 7.27
N PHE A 67 -20.96 -4.55 6.46
CA PHE A 67 -21.40 -5.76 5.76
C PHE A 67 -20.29 -6.33 4.87
N ARG A 68 -19.62 -5.49 4.08
CA ARG A 68 -18.54 -5.89 3.18
C ARG A 68 -17.36 -6.51 3.93
N ALA A 69 -16.98 -5.93 5.07
CA ALA A 69 -15.94 -6.52 5.93
C ALA A 69 -16.32 -7.93 6.42
N GLN A 70 -17.57 -8.14 6.83
CA GLN A 70 -18.07 -9.46 7.24
C GLN A 70 -18.16 -10.44 6.07
N GLN A 71 -18.56 -9.97 4.88
CA GLN A 71 -18.58 -10.76 3.66
C GLN A 71 -17.18 -11.24 3.29
N GLY A 72 -16.17 -10.38 3.38
CA GLY A 72 -14.77 -10.75 3.14
C GLY A 72 -14.30 -11.90 4.03
N GLU A 73 -14.70 -11.92 5.30
CA GLU A 73 -14.38 -13.04 6.20
C GLU A 73 -15.05 -14.34 5.77
N ALA A 74 -16.34 -14.30 5.40
CA ALA A 74 -17.04 -15.48 4.91
C ALA A 74 -16.48 -15.98 3.56
N VAL A 75 -16.05 -15.08 2.67
CA VAL A 75 -15.34 -15.43 1.42
C VAL A 75 -14.05 -16.18 1.74
N ARG A 76 -13.21 -15.67 2.66
CA ARG A 76 -11.98 -16.34 3.09
C ARG A 76 -12.26 -17.72 3.69
N LEU A 77 -13.31 -17.86 4.49
CA LEU A 77 -13.69 -19.16 5.06
C LEU A 77 -14.16 -20.13 3.96
N ALA A 78 -14.95 -19.67 2.98
CA ALA A 78 -15.35 -20.48 1.84
C ALA A 78 -14.15 -20.93 0.99
N CYS A 79 -13.12 -20.07 0.83
CA CYS A 79 -11.89 -20.44 0.12
C CYS A 79 -11.14 -21.61 0.78
N LYS A 80 -11.29 -21.81 2.11
CA LYS A 80 -10.69 -22.96 2.81
C LYS A 80 -11.38 -24.28 2.47
N ILE A 81 -12.62 -24.22 1.99
CA ILE A 81 -13.44 -25.40 1.65
C ILE A 81 -13.27 -25.74 0.17
N VAL A 82 -13.34 -24.72 -0.70
CA VAL A 82 -13.34 -24.87 -2.17
C VAL A 82 -12.30 -23.97 -2.83
N PRO A 83 -10.98 -24.20 -2.58
CA PRO A 83 -9.93 -23.28 -2.99
C PRO A 83 -9.79 -23.14 -4.51
N PHE A 84 -9.95 -24.24 -5.27
CA PHE A 84 -9.78 -24.22 -6.73
C PHE A 84 -10.96 -23.53 -7.41
N GLU A 85 -12.19 -23.78 -6.95
CA GLU A 85 -13.37 -23.08 -7.45
C GLU A 85 -13.32 -21.59 -7.08
N ALA A 86 -12.86 -21.24 -5.87
CA ALA A 86 -12.65 -19.85 -5.49
C ALA A 86 -11.66 -19.14 -6.41
N PHE A 87 -10.54 -19.78 -6.73
CA PHE A 87 -9.56 -19.28 -7.70
C PHE A 87 -10.21 -19.04 -9.07
N GLN A 88 -10.94 -20.02 -9.62
CA GLN A 88 -11.58 -19.87 -10.93
C GLN A 88 -12.63 -18.75 -10.94
N ILE A 89 -13.45 -18.62 -9.90
CA ILE A 89 -14.46 -17.56 -9.79
C ILE A 89 -13.79 -16.17 -9.78
N ALA A 90 -12.67 -16.02 -9.06
CA ALA A 90 -11.91 -14.77 -9.03
C ALA A 90 -11.25 -14.49 -10.39
N ARG A 91 -10.63 -15.50 -11.02
CA ARG A 91 -10.02 -15.41 -12.34
C ARG A 91 -11.01 -14.95 -13.40
N GLU A 92 -12.15 -15.63 -13.50
CA GLU A 92 -13.21 -15.31 -14.48
C GLU A 92 -13.71 -13.88 -14.31
N TRP A 93 -13.91 -13.43 -13.05
CA TRP A 93 -14.40 -12.09 -12.80
C TRP A 93 -13.36 -11.03 -13.14
N MET A 94 -12.09 -11.28 -12.81
CA MET A 94 -10.99 -10.38 -13.15
C MET A 94 -10.81 -10.26 -14.66
N GLN A 95 -10.79 -11.37 -15.40
CA GLN A 95 -10.75 -11.39 -16.86
C GLN A 95 -11.94 -10.63 -17.45
N TYR A 96 -13.15 -10.87 -16.94
CA TYR A 96 -14.34 -10.14 -17.37
C TYR A 96 -14.20 -8.63 -17.18
N GLN A 97 -13.74 -8.14 -16.01
CA GLN A 97 -13.57 -6.71 -15.77
C GLN A 97 -12.48 -6.08 -16.65
N ILE A 98 -11.35 -6.76 -16.85
CA ILE A 98 -10.26 -6.29 -17.72
C ILE A 98 -10.72 -6.15 -19.18
N CYS A 99 -11.55 -7.08 -19.66
CA CYS A 99 -12.07 -7.06 -21.03
C CYS A 99 -13.32 -6.18 -21.23
N THR A 100 -13.96 -5.74 -20.15
CA THR A 100 -15.19 -4.92 -20.23
C THR A 100 -14.82 -3.45 -20.43
N PRO A 101 -15.42 -2.74 -21.41
CA PRO A 101 -15.20 -1.30 -21.59
C PRO A 101 -15.57 -0.49 -20.35
N ILE A 102 -14.83 0.58 -20.08
CA ILE A 102 -15.11 1.48 -18.97
C ILE A 102 -16.37 2.32 -19.30
N ASP A 103 -17.45 2.03 -18.59
CA ASP A 103 -18.61 2.90 -18.45
C ASP A 103 -18.34 3.97 -17.38
N THR A 104 -18.20 5.23 -17.80
CA THR A 104 -18.02 6.39 -16.93
C THR A 104 -19.34 6.94 -16.35
N GLY A 105 -20.48 6.41 -16.77
CA GLY A 105 -21.81 6.92 -16.42
C GLY A 105 -22.16 8.25 -17.08
N ASN A 106 -23.37 8.76 -16.82
CA ASN A 106 -23.82 10.06 -17.34
C ASN A 106 -23.12 11.22 -16.58
N THR A 107 -22.25 11.94 -17.27
CA THR A 107 -21.42 13.08 -16.78
C THR A 107 -22.21 14.30 -16.28
N THR A 108 -23.55 14.25 -16.25
CA THR A 108 -24.43 15.40 -15.99
C THR A 108 -24.88 15.58 -14.53
N SER A 109 -24.48 14.70 -13.60
CA SER A 109 -24.82 14.86 -12.17
C SER A 109 -23.60 15.27 -11.33
N LYS A 110 -23.09 16.48 -11.55
CA LYS A 110 -22.28 17.18 -10.54
C LYS A 110 -23.21 17.56 -9.38
N THR A 111 -23.46 16.64 -8.47
CA THR A 111 -24.00 17.01 -7.15
C THR A 111 -22.82 17.47 -6.29
N GLU A 112 -22.91 18.70 -5.79
CA GLU A 112 -21.87 19.43 -5.05
C GLU A 112 -21.39 18.78 -3.74
N LYS A 113 -21.77 17.55 -3.40
CA LYS A 113 -21.42 16.91 -2.11
C LYS A 113 -21.09 15.41 -2.13
N GLY A 114 -20.82 14.79 -3.27
CA GLY A 114 -20.39 13.38 -3.25
C GLY A 114 -19.68 12.94 -4.52
N LEU A 115 -18.61 12.14 -4.38
CA LEU A 115 -17.96 11.44 -5.49
C LEU A 115 -18.99 10.48 -6.12
N CYS A 116 -19.70 10.89 -7.16
CA CYS A 116 -20.44 9.97 -8.03
C CYS A 116 -19.41 9.04 -8.71
N ARG A 117 -19.14 7.89 -8.09
CA ARG A 117 -18.30 6.84 -8.68
C ARG A 117 -19.02 6.27 -9.89
N SER A 118 -18.32 6.16 -11.02
CA SER A 118 -18.86 5.54 -12.23
C SER A 118 -19.26 4.09 -11.97
N PRO A 119 -20.21 3.53 -12.74
CA PRO A 119 -20.57 2.11 -12.63
C PRO A 119 -19.35 1.19 -12.70
N SER A 120 -18.40 1.50 -13.58
CA SER A 120 -17.15 0.74 -13.71
C SER A 120 -16.30 0.78 -12.45
N VAL A 121 -16.11 1.95 -11.84
CA VAL A 121 -15.31 2.06 -10.60
C VAL A 121 -15.90 1.21 -9.48
N VAL A 122 -17.23 1.15 -9.37
CA VAL A 122 -17.91 0.34 -8.35
C VAL A 122 -17.69 -1.16 -8.60
N GLN A 123 -17.70 -1.60 -9.87
CA GLN A 123 -17.40 -3.00 -10.23
C GLN A 123 -15.93 -3.36 -9.97
N TRP A 124 -15.01 -2.48 -10.35
CA TRP A 124 -13.58 -2.65 -10.10
C TRP A 124 -13.25 -2.72 -8.61
N ASP A 125 -13.83 -1.84 -7.78
CA ASP A 125 -13.66 -1.85 -6.32
C ASP A 125 -14.15 -3.17 -5.69
N ALA A 126 -15.31 -3.66 -6.11
CA ALA A 126 -15.88 -4.92 -5.64
C ALA A 126 -15.02 -6.14 -6.04
N MET A 127 -14.61 -6.20 -7.31
CA MET A 127 -13.77 -7.28 -7.84
C MET A 127 -12.39 -7.27 -7.17
N THR A 128 -11.81 -6.10 -6.93
CA THR A 128 -10.53 -5.94 -6.22
C THR A 128 -10.62 -6.49 -4.80
N PHE A 129 -11.65 -6.10 -4.04
CA PHE A 129 -11.87 -6.61 -2.68
C PHE A 129 -12.05 -8.12 -2.62
N PHE A 130 -12.81 -8.69 -3.57
CA PHE A 130 -13.00 -10.13 -3.68
C PHE A 130 -11.68 -10.85 -4.01
N THR A 131 -10.93 -10.33 -4.97
CA THR A 131 -9.64 -10.89 -5.41
C THR A 131 -8.63 -10.87 -4.27
N GLU A 132 -8.50 -9.77 -3.54
CA GLU A 132 -7.63 -9.68 -2.35
C GLU A 132 -8.03 -10.73 -1.30
N SER A 133 -9.33 -10.89 -1.05
CA SER A 133 -9.84 -11.88 -0.10
C SER A 133 -9.54 -13.31 -0.53
N VAL A 134 -9.73 -13.64 -1.81
CA VAL A 134 -9.48 -14.98 -2.35
C VAL A 134 -7.99 -15.29 -2.37
N PHE A 135 -7.19 -14.51 -3.11
CA PHE A 135 -5.76 -14.80 -3.28
C PHE A 135 -5.00 -14.67 -1.97
N GLY A 136 -5.30 -13.66 -1.15
CA GLY A 136 -4.70 -13.51 0.18
C GLY A 136 -4.99 -14.69 1.12
N GLN A 137 -6.07 -15.45 0.88
CA GLN A 137 -6.36 -16.69 1.59
C GLN A 137 -5.72 -17.91 0.92
N LEU A 138 -5.77 -18.02 -0.40
CA LEU A 138 -5.22 -19.14 -1.16
C LEU A 138 -3.72 -19.32 -0.90
N PHE A 139 -2.93 -18.24 -0.93
CA PHE A 139 -1.50 -18.28 -0.63
C PHE A 139 -1.16 -18.75 0.80
N LYS A 140 -2.13 -18.71 1.72
CA LYS A 140 -1.94 -19.18 3.10
C LYS A 140 -2.27 -20.66 3.29
N ILE A 141 -3.13 -21.23 2.44
CA ILE A 141 -3.71 -22.57 2.67
C ILE A 141 -3.26 -23.60 1.65
N LEU A 142 -2.89 -23.18 0.44
CA LEU A 142 -2.40 -24.08 -0.58
C LEU A 142 -0.92 -24.40 -0.33
N GLU A 143 -0.59 -25.68 -0.46
CA GLU A 143 0.79 -26.14 -0.60
C GLU A 143 1.40 -25.52 -1.88
N LYS A 144 2.71 -25.27 -1.87
CA LYS A 144 3.39 -24.55 -2.96
C LYS A 144 3.20 -25.22 -4.31
N GLU A 145 3.14 -26.55 -4.32
CA GLU A 145 2.99 -27.40 -5.51
C GLU A 145 1.56 -27.36 -6.09
N LYS A 146 0.56 -26.95 -5.31
CA LYS A 146 -0.85 -26.89 -5.71
C LYS A 146 -1.28 -25.49 -6.16
N ILE A 147 -0.40 -24.50 -6.07
CA ILE A 147 -0.68 -23.14 -6.50
C ILE A 147 -0.76 -23.14 -8.05
N PRO A 148 -1.86 -22.64 -8.65
CA PRO A 148 -1.99 -22.52 -10.11
C PRO A 148 -1.12 -21.36 -10.63
N ILE A 149 0.18 -21.63 -10.79
CA ILE A 149 1.19 -20.62 -11.13
C ILE A 149 0.95 -20.05 -12.53
N ASP A 150 0.67 -20.89 -13.51
CA ASP A 150 0.54 -20.45 -14.92
C ASP A 150 -0.67 -19.54 -15.09
N GLU A 151 -1.83 -19.93 -14.56
CA GLU A 151 -3.04 -19.10 -14.60
C GLU A 151 -2.91 -17.85 -13.72
N GLY A 152 -2.21 -17.94 -12.59
CA GLY A 152 -1.92 -16.78 -11.75
C GLY A 152 -1.01 -15.76 -12.44
N MET A 153 0.00 -16.23 -13.16
CA MET A 153 0.88 -15.39 -13.98
C MET A 153 0.11 -14.79 -15.16
N GLU A 154 -0.77 -15.55 -15.83
CA GLU A 154 -1.64 -15.02 -16.89
C GLU A 154 -2.47 -13.82 -16.39
N LEU A 155 -3.10 -13.94 -15.21
CA LEU A 155 -3.82 -12.84 -14.57
C LEU A 155 -2.91 -11.64 -14.30
N LEU A 156 -1.71 -11.88 -13.77
CA LEU A 156 -0.75 -10.83 -13.48
C LEU A 156 -0.29 -10.11 -14.76
N HIS A 157 -0.04 -10.84 -15.84
CA HIS A 157 0.28 -10.28 -17.16
C HIS A 157 -0.84 -9.38 -17.67
N MET A 158 -2.10 -9.81 -17.58
CA MET A 158 -3.25 -9.01 -18.03
C MET A 158 -3.36 -7.69 -17.26
N VAL A 159 -3.22 -7.70 -15.93
CA VAL A 159 -3.38 -6.48 -15.13
C VAL A 159 -2.20 -5.52 -15.25
N VAL A 160 -0.97 -6.03 -15.39
CA VAL A 160 0.21 -5.18 -15.64
C VAL A 160 0.08 -4.44 -16.97
N ASN A 161 -0.45 -5.11 -18.00
CA ASN A 161 -0.65 -4.53 -19.32
C ASN A 161 -1.94 -3.69 -19.45
N TYR A 162 -2.82 -3.68 -18.44
CA TYR A 162 -4.07 -2.94 -18.50
C TYR A 162 -3.84 -1.43 -18.31
N GLU A 163 -4.23 -0.61 -19.27
CA GLU A 163 -4.07 0.85 -19.20
C GLU A 163 -5.40 1.56 -18.92
N THR A 164 -5.37 2.54 -18.03
CA THR A 164 -6.52 3.40 -17.72
C THR A 164 -6.05 4.80 -17.38
N ARG A 165 -6.91 5.79 -17.66
CA ARG A 165 -6.74 7.19 -17.22
C ARG A 165 -7.57 7.53 -15.99
N ASP A 166 -8.42 6.60 -15.54
CA ASP A 166 -9.22 6.78 -14.33
C ASP A 166 -8.37 6.42 -13.09
N PRO A 167 -8.07 7.38 -12.20
CA PRO A 167 -7.20 7.14 -11.04
C PRO A 167 -7.79 6.15 -10.03
N LEU A 168 -9.12 6.01 -9.94
CA LEU A 168 -9.77 5.05 -9.05
C LEU A 168 -9.62 3.62 -9.58
N ILE A 169 -9.73 3.44 -10.90
CA ILE A 169 -9.45 2.15 -11.53
C ILE A 169 -7.95 1.84 -11.48
N GLN A 170 -7.07 2.82 -11.69
CA GLN A 170 -5.63 2.63 -11.54
C GLN A 170 -5.25 2.16 -10.11
N SER A 171 -5.90 2.70 -9.08
CA SER A 171 -5.73 2.22 -7.70
C SER A 171 -6.14 0.76 -7.52
N CYS A 172 -7.25 0.34 -8.15
CA CYS A 172 -7.68 -1.06 -8.18
C CYS A 172 -6.64 -1.96 -8.88
N VAL A 173 -6.13 -1.55 -10.04
CA VAL A 173 -5.07 -2.24 -10.80
C VAL A 173 -3.82 -2.46 -9.94
N LEU A 174 -3.33 -1.42 -9.24
CA LEU A 174 -2.16 -1.53 -8.35
C LEU A 174 -2.41 -2.47 -7.17
N THR A 175 -3.63 -2.47 -6.63
CA THR A 175 -4.02 -3.38 -5.53
C THR A 175 -4.03 -4.84 -6.02
N ILE A 176 -4.54 -5.10 -7.21
CA ILE A 176 -4.54 -6.44 -7.82
C ILE A 176 -3.11 -6.89 -8.14
N ILE A 177 -2.25 -6.00 -8.69
CA ILE A 177 -0.82 -6.30 -8.89
C ILE A 177 -0.17 -6.70 -7.57
N SER A 178 -0.42 -5.96 -6.49
CA SER A 178 0.10 -6.26 -5.15
C SER A 178 -0.43 -7.60 -4.62
N THR A 179 -1.71 -7.90 -4.87
CA THR A 179 -2.36 -9.16 -4.49
C THR A 179 -1.76 -10.36 -5.22
N LEU A 180 -1.46 -10.23 -6.52
CA LEU A 180 -0.90 -11.28 -7.36
C LEU A 180 0.63 -11.34 -7.32
N PHE A 181 1.29 -10.38 -6.67
CA PHE A 181 2.75 -10.30 -6.58
C PHE A 181 3.45 -11.59 -6.10
N PRO A 182 2.88 -12.41 -5.18
CA PRO A 182 3.52 -13.68 -4.80
C PRO A 182 3.84 -14.61 -5.98
N PHE A 183 3.09 -14.54 -7.09
CA PHE A 183 3.40 -15.33 -8.30
C PHE A 183 4.75 -14.95 -8.94
N VAL A 184 5.20 -13.70 -8.80
CA VAL A 184 6.50 -13.23 -9.32
C VAL A 184 7.67 -14.01 -8.71
N THR A 185 7.52 -14.54 -7.49
CA THR A 185 8.57 -15.36 -6.85
C THR A 185 8.87 -16.65 -7.62
N HIS A 186 7.91 -17.14 -8.41
CA HIS A 186 8.06 -18.31 -9.28
C HIS A 186 8.60 -17.95 -10.67
N GLN A 187 8.41 -16.69 -11.11
CA GLN A 187 8.89 -16.18 -12.39
C GLN A 187 9.59 -14.80 -12.23
N PRO A 188 10.80 -14.74 -11.63
CA PRO A 188 11.45 -13.48 -11.26
C PRO A 188 11.77 -12.56 -12.44
N HIS A 189 11.87 -13.10 -13.64
CA HIS A 189 12.10 -12.34 -14.88
C HIS A 189 10.96 -11.36 -15.20
N PHE A 190 9.78 -11.54 -14.60
CA PHE A 190 8.64 -10.64 -14.75
C PHE A 190 8.69 -9.42 -13.81
N LEU A 191 9.54 -9.44 -12.79
CA LEU A 191 9.68 -8.35 -11.81
C LEU A 191 9.89 -6.97 -12.45
N PRO A 192 10.77 -6.79 -13.48
CA PRO A 192 10.94 -5.49 -14.11
C PRO A 192 9.63 -4.93 -14.67
N GLN A 193 8.79 -5.75 -15.32
CA GLN A 193 7.52 -5.30 -15.90
C GLN A 193 6.54 -4.82 -14.82
N VAL A 194 6.49 -5.49 -13.67
CA VAL A 194 5.72 -5.05 -12.51
C VAL A 194 6.21 -3.70 -12.00
N LEU A 195 7.52 -3.52 -11.89
CA LEU A 195 8.12 -2.25 -11.45
C LEU A 195 7.81 -1.13 -12.46
N PHE A 196 7.90 -1.38 -13.77
CA PHE A 196 7.52 -0.42 -14.82
C PHE A 196 6.05 -0.02 -14.77
N LYS A 197 5.17 -0.83 -14.16
CA LYS A 197 3.78 -0.45 -13.94
C LYS A 197 3.59 0.41 -12.70
N ILE A 198 4.28 0.07 -11.61
CA ILE A 198 4.12 0.72 -10.31
C ILE A 198 4.79 2.10 -10.29
N PHE A 199 6.03 2.22 -10.77
CA PHE A 199 6.80 3.47 -10.64
C PHE A 199 6.17 4.67 -11.36
N PRO A 200 5.73 4.56 -12.63
CA PRO A 200 5.00 5.65 -13.30
C PRO A 200 3.68 6.02 -12.60
N SER A 201 3.09 5.10 -11.83
CA SER A 201 1.89 5.42 -11.04
C SER A 201 2.18 6.30 -9.83
N ILE A 202 3.45 6.43 -9.43
CA ILE A 202 3.90 7.34 -8.35
C ILE A 202 4.08 8.77 -8.90
N THR A 203 4.38 8.93 -10.19
CA THR A 203 4.75 10.23 -10.78
C THR A 203 3.83 10.69 -11.90
N PHE A 204 2.86 9.88 -12.32
CA PHE A 204 2.03 10.07 -13.53
C PHE A 204 2.83 10.32 -14.82
N GLU A 205 4.10 9.92 -14.88
CA GLU A 205 4.96 10.06 -16.07
C GLU A 205 5.73 8.76 -16.37
N LEU A 206 5.71 8.37 -17.66
CA LEU A 206 6.33 7.14 -18.21
C LEU A 206 7.86 7.21 -18.15
N VAL A 207 8.52 6.10 -17.77
CA VAL A 207 9.98 5.94 -17.90
C VAL A 207 10.31 4.62 -18.60
N GLU A 208 11.18 4.70 -19.60
CA GLU A 208 11.68 3.58 -20.42
C GLU A 208 12.71 2.69 -19.68
N GLU A 209 12.74 1.42 -20.13
CA GLU A 209 13.54 0.23 -19.81
C GLU A 209 14.80 0.33 -18.92
N CYS A 210 15.07 -0.70 -18.10
CA CYS A 210 16.28 -0.79 -17.28
C CYS A 210 16.63 -2.20 -16.71
N LYS A 211 17.94 -2.34 -16.43
CA LYS A 211 18.75 -3.50 -15.98
C LYS A 211 18.77 -3.63 -14.42
N PRO A 212 19.56 -4.53 -13.78
CA PRO A 212 19.13 -5.27 -12.57
C PRO A 212 18.70 -4.38 -11.40
N CYS A 213 17.62 -4.82 -10.74
CA CYS A 213 16.59 -3.95 -10.18
C CYS A 213 17.02 -2.90 -9.14
N PHE A 214 18.10 -3.09 -8.37
CA PHE A 214 18.41 -2.16 -7.27
C PHE A 214 19.01 -0.83 -7.75
N ASP A 215 20.08 -0.87 -8.53
CA ASP A 215 20.75 0.35 -9.00
C ASP A 215 19.80 1.17 -9.89
N MET A 216 18.97 0.50 -10.69
CA MET A 216 17.87 1.11 -11.44
C MET A 216 16.88 1.84 -10.52
N MET A 217 16.35 1.15 -9.50
CA MET A 217 15.39 1.76 -8.58
C MET A 217 16.02 2.94 -7.84
N TYR A 218 17.27 2.80 -7.40
CA TYR A 218 17.96 3.85 -6.65
C TYR A 218 18.21 5.10 -7.49
N GLU A 219 18.72 4.94 -8.72
CA GLU A 219 18.94 6.07 -9.64
C GLU A 219 17.62 6.71 -10.09
N HIS A 220 16.57 5.91 -10.29
CA HIS A 220 15.25 6.45 -10.59
C HIS A 220 14.71 7.27 -9.41
N VAL A 221 14.76 6.74 -8.19
CA VAL A 221 14.35 7.49 -6.99
C VAL A 221 15.18 8.75 -6.81
N LYS A 222 16.51 8.72 -6.98
CA LYS A 222 17.35 9.93 -6.95
C LYS A 222 16.86 10.99 -7.95
N ARG A 223 16.52 10.58 -9.17
CA ARG A 223 15.95 11.48 -10.18
C ARG A 223 14.63 12.10 -9.71
N LEU A 224 13.74 11.31 -9.10
CA LEU A 224 12.48 11.84 -8.56
C LEU A 224 12.69 12.84 -7.43
N PHE A 225 13.72 12.62 -6.59
CA PHE A 225 14.06 13.51 -5.49
C PHE A 225 14.76 14.80 -5.96
N SER A 226 15.28 14.84 -7.19
CA SER A 226 15.94 16.04 -7.72
C SER A 226 14.98 17.21 -7.97
N ASN A 227 13.69 16.93 -8.15
CA ASN A 227 12.63 17.93 -8.23
C ASN A 227 11.83 17.94 -6.92
N GLU A 228 12.06 18.95 -6.06
CA GLU A 228 11.42 19.07 -4.74
C GLU A 228 9.88 19.10 -4.82
N LEU A 229 9.32 19.57 -5.94
CA LEU A 229 7.87 19.74 -6.16
C LEU A 229 7.19 18.55 -6.85
N LEU A 230 7.96 17.58 -7.37
CA LEU A 230 7.41 16.46 -8.13
C LEU A 230 6.67 15.45 -7.25
N LEU A 231 7.18 15.20 -6.05
CA LEU A 231 6.64 14.20 -5.12
C LEU A 231 6.07 14.87 -3.89
N THR A 232 4.92 14.38 -3.43
CA THR A 232 4.42 14.67 -2.10
C THR A 232 5.38 14.13 -1.04
N GLN A 233 5.32 14.70 0.15
CA GLN A 233 6.16 14.26 1.27
C GLN A 233 5.88 12.81 1.67
N MET A 234 4.64 12.34 1.51
CA MET A 234 4.28 10.94 1.78
C MET A 234 4.92 10.00 0.76
N GLU A 235 4.93 10.35 -0.53
CA GLU A 235 5.58 9.56 -1.58
C GLU A 235 7.10 9.52 -1.38
N LYS A 236 7.73 10.65 -1.06
CA LYS A 236 9.16 10.68 -0.70
C LYS A 236 9.44 9.72 0.46
N CYS A 237 8.67 9.80 1.54
CA CYS A 237 8.87 8.91 2.70
C CYS A 237 8.67 7.43 2.34
N ALA A 238 7.64 7.11 1.54
CA ALA A 238 7.38 5.75 1.09
C ALA A 238 8.52 5.19 0.23
N LEU A 239 9.05 5.98 -0.71
CA LEU A 239 10.19 5.59 -1.54
C LEU A 239 11.47 5.42 -0.71
N MET A 240 11.74 6.30 0.25
CA MET A 240 12.87 6.14 1.16
C MET A 240 12.73 4.86 2.00
N GLU A 241 11.56 4.60 2.58
CA GLU A 241 11.29 3.37 3.32
C GLU A 241 11.49 2.11 2.45
N ALA A 242 11.06 2.15 1.18
CA ALA A 242 11.25 1.06 0.23
C ALA A 242 12.75 0.81 -0.04
N LEU A 243 13.51 1.87 -0.32
CA LEU A 243 14.96 1.79 -0.52
C LEU A 243 15.68 1.21 0.71
N ILE A 244 15.30 1.63 1.92
CA ILE A 244 15.85 1.10 3.18
C ILE A 244 15.52 -0.39 3.31
N LEU A 245 14.27 -0.79 3.02
CA LEU A 245 13.85 -2.18 3.05
C LEU A 245 14.67 -3.06 2.10
N ILE A 246 14.98 -2.57 0.90
CA ILE A 246 15.81 -3.28 -0.06
C ILE A 246 17.27 -3.34 0.42
N SER A 247 17.79 -2.26 1.01
CA SER A 247 19.16 -2.25 1.56
C SER A 247 19.39 -3.31 2.64
N ASN A 248 18.34 -3.72 3.38
CA ASN A 248 18.44 -4.83 4.34
C ASN A 248 18.84 -6.16 3.66
N GLN A 249 18.55 -6.32 2.37
CA GLN A 249 18.91 -7.52 1.61
C GLN A 249 20.39 -7.56 1.21
N PHE A 250 21.15 -6.49 1.43
CA PHE A 250 22.61 -6.55 1.28
C PHE A 250 23.23 -7.55 2.25
N LYS A 251 22.61 -7.73 3.42
CA LYS A 251 23.12 -8.59 4.51
C LYS A 251 24.58 -8.30 4.84
N ASP A 252 24.99 -7.05 4.69
CA ASP A 252 26.33 -6.54 4.98
C ASP A 252 26.21 -5.21 5.72
N TYR A 253 26.76 -5.16 6.93
CA TYR A 253 26.66 -4.00 7.82
C TYR A 253 27.30 -2.75 7.21
N ASN A 254 28.48 -2.86 6.61
CA ASN A 254 29.23 -1.71 6.10
C ASN A 254 28.57 -1.16 4.83
N LYS A 255 28.14 -2.05 3.93
CA LYS A 255 27.44 -1.67 2.70
C LYS A 255 26.12 -0.97 3.02
N GLN A 256 25.34 -1.53 3.95
CA GLN A 256 24.08 -0.93 4.36
C GLN A 256 24.29 0.41 5.08
N LYS A 257 25.25 0.50 6.01
CA LYS A 257 25.59 1.74 6.70
C LYS A 257 25.99 2.85 5.71
N ALA A 258 26.85 2.53 4.74
CA ALA A 258 27.28 3.47 3.71
C ALA A 258 26.10 3.98 2.88
N PHE A 259 25.23 3.07 2.46
CA PHE A 259 24.00 3.41 1.74
C PHE A 259 23.07 4.32 2.56
N LEU A 260 22.83 4.00 3.84
CA LEU A 260 22.00 4.85 4.70
C LEU A 260 22.62 6.24 4.90
N LYS A 261 23.95 6.32 5.02
CA LYS A 261 24.65 7.61 5.13
C LYS A 261 24.50 8.45 3.86
N GLU A 262 24.60 7.85 2.68
CA GLU A 262 24.36 8.53 1.40
C GLU A 262 22.89 8.98 1.29
N LEU A 263 21.95 8.07 1.57
CA LEU A 263 20.51 8.35 1.52
C LEU A 263 20.09 9.48 2.48
N MET A 264 20.71 9.56 3.65
CA MET A 264 20.44 10.57 4.66
C MET A 264 21.25 11.86 4.50
N ALA A 265 22.20 11.93 3.55
CA ALA A 265 23.06 13.09 3.41
C ALA A 265 22.29 14.42 3.19
N PRO A 266 21.25 14.49 2.33
CA PRO A 266 20.46 15.71 2.16
C PRO A 266 19.74 16.13 3.45
N VAL A 267 19.16 15.15 4.16
CA VAL A 267 18.48 15.39 5.45
C VAL A 267 19.47 15.85 6.50
N THR A 268 20.67 15.28 6.53
CA THR A 268 21.74 15.68 7.47
C THR A 268 22.17 17.12 7.22
N ALA A 269 22.42 17.49 5.96
CA ALA A 269 22.81 18.84 5.59
C ALA A 269 21.75 19.88 5.96
N GLN A 270 20.48 19.56 5.74
CA GLN A 270 19.37 20.46 6.05
C GLN A 270 19.09 20.53 7.55
N TRP A 271 19.09 19.40 8.26
CA TRP A 271 18.74 19.32 9.68
C TRP A 271 19.80 19.94 10.58
N LEU A 272 21.07 19.88 10.16
CA LEU A 272 22.21 20.45 10.88
C LEU A 272 22.62 21.83 10.35
N SER A 273 21.81 22.46 9.49
CA SER A 273 22.08 23.82 9.04
C SER A 273 21.99 24.81 10.21
N GLU A 274 22.70 25.94 10.09
CA GLU A 274 22.64 27.00 11.10
C GLU A 274 21.22 27.56 11.23
N GLU A 275 20.52 27.72 10.11
CA GLU A 275 19.12 28.15 10.06
C GLU A 275 18.22 27.18 10.83
N MET A 276 18.26 25.88 10.51
CA MET A 276 17.41 24.89 11.18
C MET A 276 17.77 24.78 12.66
N SER A 277 19.05 24.85 13.02
CA SER A 277 19.46 24.81 14.42
C SER A 277 18.94 26.01 15.20
N SER A 278 18.96 27.22 14.61
CA SER A 278 18.35 28.42 15.19
C SER A 278 16.84 28.27 15.38
N VAL A 279 16.15 27.78 14.34
CA VAL A 279 14.71 27.52 14.35
C VAL A 279 14.31 26.51 15.44
N LEU A 280 15.10 25.46 15.66
CA LEU A 280 14.78 24.40 16.62
C LEU A 280 15.17 24.70 18.07
N LEU A 281 15.93 25.76 18.33
CA LEU A 281 16.38 26.14 19.68
C LEU A 281 15.51 27.21 20.34
N ASP A 282 14.78 28.00 19.56
CA ASP A 282 13.96 29.12 20.04
C ASP A 282 12.48 28.98 19.63
N PRO A 283 11.54 28.88 20.58
CA PRO A 283 10.11 28.73 20.26
C PRO A 283 9.52 29.86 19.42
N ALA A 284 9.96 31.10 19.60
CA ALA A 284 9.43 32.23 18.84
C ALA A 284 9.89 32.16 17.37
N THR A 285 11.17 31.84 17.14
CA THR A 285 11.73 31.60 15.80
C THR A 285 11.05 30.40 15.13
N PHE A 286 10.77 29.34 15.88
CA PHE A 286 10.01 28.19 15.38
C PHE A 286 8.61 28.59 14.91
N LEU A 287 7.85 29.31 15.74
CA LEU A 287 6.49 29.76 15.43
C LEU A 287 6.45 30.60 14.15
N ALA A 288 7.39 31.54 14.01
CA ALA A 288 7.55 32.36 12.81
C ALA A 288 7.94 31.52 11.59
N TYR A 289 8.81 30.53 11.75
CA TYR A 289 9.27 29.67 10.67
C TYR A 289 8.16 28.76 10.11
N VAL A 290 7.27 28.26 10.98
CA VAL A 290 6.13 27.43 10.57
C VAL A 290 4.88 28.24 10.19
N GLY A 291 4.88 29.54 10.50
CA GLY A 291 3.78 30.48 10.23
C GLY A 291 2.59 30.33 11.18
N ALA A 292 2.80 29.83 12.39
CA ALA A 292 1.73 29.68 13.40
C ALA A 292 1.38 31.00 14.11
N ASP A 293 2.21 32.03 13.92
CA ASP A 293 2.03 33.40 14.40
C ASP A 293 1.41 34.34 13.36
N GLN A 294 1.15 33.84 12.14
CA GLN A 294 0.59 34.61 11.03
C GLN A 294 -0.93 34.48 10.97
N VAL A 295 -1.61 35.58 10.62
CA VAL A 295 -3.03 35.55 10.24
C VAL A 295 -3.11 35.06 8.80
N VAL A 296 -4.01 34.12 8.51
CA VAL A 296 -4.22 33.57 7.15
C VAL A 296 -4.44 34.71 6.15
N SER A 297 -3.44 34.99 5.32
CA SER A 297 -3.49 35.96 4.23
C SER A 297 -4.02 35.32 2.94
N ASP A 298 -4.27 36.14 1.91
CA ASP A 298 -4.94 35.75 0.66
C ASP A 298 -4.42 34.42 0.06
N PRO A 299 -5.32 33.57 -0.49
CA PRO A 299 -4.99 32.25 -1.02
C PRO A 299 -3.99 32.23 -2.18
N ASP A 300 -3.68 33.39 -2.78
CA ASP A 300 -2.80 33.54 -3.95
C ASP A 300 -1.33 33.80 -3.60
N THR A 301 -0.96 33.83 -2.31
CA THR A 301 0.45 33.98 -1.89
C THR A 301 1.16 32.62 -1.79
N GLU A 302 2.37 32.50 -2.37
CA GLU A 302 3.20 31.30 -2.23
C GLU A 302 3.39 30.95 -0.75
N ASP A 303 2.91 29.77 -0.33
CA ASP A 303 2.97 29.31 1.07
C ASP A 303 4.40 28.83 1.41
N GLN A 304 5.32 29.79 1.52
CA GLN A 304 6.70 29.56 1.97
C GLN A 304 6.72 28.85 3.34
N MET A 305 5.76 29.16 4.22
CA MET A 305 5.63 28.52 5.52
C MET A 305 5.21 27.04 5.37
N GLY A 306 4.38 26.72 4.38
CA GLY A 306 4.06 25.36 3.95
C GLY A 306 5.28 24.58 3.51
N ILE A 307 6.15 25.21 2.72
CA ILE A 307 7.44 24.63 2.32
C ILE A 307 8.29 24.36 3.58
N ASN A 308 8.40 25.32 4.49
CA ASN A 308 9.14 25.21 5.75
C ASN A 308 8.62 24.05 6.64
N ARG A 309 7.30 23.94 6.80
CA ARG A 309 6.66 22.82 7.52
C ARG A 309 6.94 21.48 6.83
N SER A 310 6.87 21.45 5.49
CA SER A 310 7.14 20.24 4.70
C SER A 310 8.60 19.76 4.84
N ARG A 311 9.53 20.71 5.01
CA ARG A 311 10.96 20.49 5.19
C ARG A 311 11.29 19.85 6.53
N ILE A 312 10.73 20.38 7.62
CA ILE A 312 10.85 19.76 8.96
C ILE A 312 10.19 18.37 8.93
N SER A 313 8.98 18.27 8.39
CA SER A 313 8.25 17.00 8.28
C SER A 313 9.03 15.95 7.50
N PHE A 314 9.69 16.33 6.41
CA PHE A 314 10.51 15.41 5.61
C PHE A 314 11.72 14.90 6.39
N CYS A 315 12.42 15.77 7.11
CA CYS A 315 13.57 15.36 7.94
C CYS A 315 13.13 14.37 9.03
N VAL A 316 12.09 14.69 9.79
CA VAL A 316 11.58 13.84 10.88
C VAL A 316 11.06 12.50 10.35
N ASN A 317 10.26 12.51 9.29
CA ASN A 317 9.74 11.26 8.70
C ASN A 317 10.85 10.41 8.10
N THR A 318 11.90 11.01 7.54
CA THR A 318 13.07 10.25 7.07
C THR A 318 13.79 9.57 8.23
N MET A 319 14.06 10.30 9.32
CA MET A 319 14.68 9.71 10.52
C MET A 319 13.83 8.55 11.06
N LEU A 320 12.52 8.76 11.15
CA LEU A 320 11.57 7.72 11.57
C LEU A 320 11.60 6.52 10.63
N GLY A 321 11.59 6.73 9.31
CA GLY A 321 11.66 5.68 8.30
C GLY A 321 12.93 4.84 8.43
N VAL A 322 14.08 5.47 8.63
CA VAL A 322 15.37 4.80 8.84
C VAL A 322 15.34 3.96 10.12
N VAL A 323 14.88 4.51 11.24
CA VAL A 323 14.76 3.77 12.51
C VAL A 323 13.80 2.59 12.39
N LYS A 324 12.65 2.79 11.72
CA LYS A 324 11.59 1.79 11.61
C LYS A 324 11.93 0.65 10.66
N ARG A 325 12.73 0.90 9.61
CA ARG A 325 12.93 -0.05 8.50
C ARG A 325 14.33 -0.65 8.41
N ALA A 326 15.36 0.04 8.87
CA ALA A 326 16.73 -0.51 8.83
C ALA A 326 16.88 -1.60 9.90
N ARG A 327 17.31 -2.79 9.49
CA ARG A 327 17.46 -3.94 10.39
C ARG A 327 18.57 -4.88 9.94
N TRP A 328 19.16 -5.58 10.91
CA TRP A 328 20.04 -6.71 10.66
C TRP A 328 19.25 -7.96 10.20
N PRO A 329 19.91 -8.97 9.63
CA PRO A 329 19.27 -10.23 9.24
C PRO A 329 18.65 -10.96 10.44
N ALA A 330 17.49 -11.59 10.24
CA ALA A 330 16.83 -12.40 11.28
C ALA A 330 17.58 -13.72 11.57
N ASN A 331 18.29 -14.26 10.57
CA ASN A 331 19.15 -15.42 10.75
C ASN A 331 20.47 -14.99 11.41
N SER A 332 20.83 -15.64 12.51
CA SER A 332 21.99 -15.30 13.33
C SER A 332 23.32 -15.56 12.62
N GLU A 333 23.41 -16.59 11.78
CA GLU A 333 24.60 -16.88 10.98
C GLU A 333 24.77 -15.86 9.84
N GLU A 334 23.68 -15.45 9.18
CA GLU A 334 23.73 -14.35 8.21
C GLU A 334 24.14 -13.03 8.88
N ALA A 335 23.65 -12.76 10.09
CA ALA A 335 24.00 -11.57 10.83
C ALA A 335 25.47 -11.56 11.29
N LYS A 336 26.02 -12.71 11.69
CA LYS A 336 27.46 -12.85 11.99
C LYS A 336 28.30 -12.65 10.74
N ALA A 337 27.96 -13.34 9.64
CA ALA A 337 28.67 -13.23 8.36
C ALA A 337 28.64 -11.79 7.81
N GLY A 338 27.52 -11.10 7.95
CA GLY A 338 27.34 -9.70 7.56
C GLY A 338 27.95 -8.67 8.50
N GLY A 339 28.58 -9.09 9.60
CA GLY A 339 29.22 -8.19 10.57
C GLY A 339 28.26 -7.37 11.42
N PHE A 340 27.03 -7.85 11.68
CA PHE A 340 26.06 -7.18 12.55
C PHE A 340 26.20 -7.57 14.03
N VAL A 341 26.89 -8.67 14.34
CA VAL A 341 27.14 -9.11 15.71
C VAL A 341 28.46 -8.54 16.21
N VAL A 342 28.41 -7.84 17.35
CA VAL A 342 29.57 -7.19 17.98
C VAL A 342 30.20 -8.07 19.04
N SER A 343 29.37 -8.73 19.85
CA SER A 343 29.81 -9.57 20.95
C SER A 343 28.72 -10.53 21.39
N THR A 344 29.04 -11.36 22.38
CA THR A 344 28.11 -12.28 23.03
C THR A 344 28.16 -12.00 24.53
N THR A 345 27.00 -11.94 25.18
CA THR A 345 26.88 -11.80 26.63
C THR A 345 27.29 -13.10 27.34
N SER A 346 27.52 -13.02 28.65
CA SER A 346 27.93 -14.17 29.48
C SER A 346 26.92 -15.33 29.51
N ASP A 347 25.65 -15.06 29.20
CA ASP A 347 24.56 -16.03 29.08
C ASP A 347 24.38 -16.58 27.64
N GLY A 348 25.22 -16.15 26.68
CA GLY A 348 25.20 -16.62 25.30
C GLY A 348 24.32 -15.83 24.34
N ALA A 349 23.69 -14.72 24.78
CA ALA A 349 22.90 -13.87 23.88
C ALA A 349 23.79 -13.01 22.96
N LEU A 350 23.37 -12.84 21.70
CA LEU A 350 24.12 -12.06 20.71
C LEU A 350 23.81 -10.56 20.86
N ILE A 351 24.87 -9.74 20.89
CA ILE A 351 24.76 -8.27 20.87
C ILE A 351 24.91 -7.79 19.44
N TYR A 352 23.88 -7.11 18.94
CA TYR A 352 23.82 -6.59 17.58
C TYR A 352 24.15 -5.10 17.53
N ARG A 353 24.68 -4.65 16.40
CA ARG A 353 24.79 -3.23 16.03
C ARG A 353 23.84 -2.89 14.89
N SER A 354 23.18 -1.75 14.99
CA SER A 354 22.32 -1.24 13.91
C SER A 354 23.15 -0.38 12.93
N PRO A 355 22.93 -0.53 11.61
CA PRO A 355 23.60 0.28 10.59
C PRO A 355 23.16 1.76 10.60
N CYS A 356 22.04 2.10 11.27
CA CYS A 356 21.51 3.46 11.29
C CYS A 356 21.97 4.33 12.48
N VAL A 357 22.67 3.76 13.48
CA VAL A 357 23.05 4.50 14.70
C VAL A 357 23.92 5.71 14.37
N GLU A 358 25.02 5.51 13.64
CA GLU A 358 25.95 6.59 13.31
C GLU A 358 25.31 7.67 12.41
N PRO A 359 24.58 7.34 11.33
CA PRO A 359 23.83 8.34 10.55
C PRO A 359 22.84 9.18 11.37
N LEU A 360 22.22 8.61 12.41
CA LEU A 360 21.21 9.30 13.22
C LEU A 360 21.78 10.06 14.40
N GLN A 361 22.92 9.63 14.96
CA GLN A 361 23.44 10.15 16.22
C GLN A 361 23.64 11.67 16.20
N ALA A 362 24.13 12.22 15.08
CA ALA A 362 24.34 13.66 14.94
C ALA A 362 23.03 14.47 14.89
N LEU A 363 21.91 13.83 14.53
CA LEU A 363 20.61 14.50 14.36
C LEU A 363 19.80 14.58 15.66
N LEU A 364 20.13 13.72 16.64
CA LEU A 364 19.39 13.60 17.90
C LEU A 364 19.33 14.90 18.72
N PRO A 365 20.40 15.71 18.85
CA PRO A 365 20.32 16.96 19.62
C PRO A 365 19.22 17.91 19.09
N ASN A 366 19.17 18.11 17.77
CA ASN A 366 18.15 18.95 17.13
C ASN A 366 16.74 18.31 17.22
N LEU A 367 16.64 16.98 17.17
CA LEU A 367 15.37 16.28 17.40
C LEU A 367 14.86 16.48 18.83
N PHE A 368 15.74 16.39 19.83
CA PHE A 368 15.36 16.68 21.22
C PHE A 368 15.05 18.15 21.45
N ALA A 369 15.70 19.06 20.74
CA ALA A 369 15.36 20.48 20.76
C ALA A 369 13.93 20.71 20.23
N LEU A 370 13.58 20.10 19.09
CA LEU A 370 12.22 20.14 18.54
C LEU A 370 11.16 19.57 19.51
N ILE A 371 11.44 18.45 20.20
CA ILE A 371 10.51 17.86 21.16
C ILE A 371 10.28 18.76 22.39
N ARG A 372 11.23 19.65 22.69
CA ARG A 372 11.16 20.57 23.83
C ARG A 372 10.41 21.86 23.54
N ILE A 373 10.30 22.25 22.26
CA ILE A 373 9.45 23.35 21.80
C ILE A 373 7.99 22.93 22.01
#